data_AF-A0A9W8LRM7-F1
#
_entry.id   AF-A0A9W8LRM7-F1
#
_cell.length_a   1.000
_cell.length_b   1.000
_cell.length_c   1.000
_cell.angle_alpha   90.00
_cell.angle_beta   90.00
_cell.angle_gamma   90.00
#
_symmetry.space_group_name_H-M   'P 1'
#
loop_
_entity.id
_entity.type
_entity.pdbx_description
1 polymer ?
#
loop_
_entity_poly.entity_id
_entity_poly.type
_entity_poly.pdbx_seq_one_letter_code
_entity_poly.pdbx_strand_id
1 'polypeptide(L)'
;MKIVCALAILGAGVFAAEKQVKSFISAADSMFGPAIEGVGVDKAGNIYAVDFNNNLAMAGLVAEKQALLYEATGTEGQMEKVHLNGIRFNIGFSGAEEAYIADAGTKIVYQLTERQGTDGTFKNAKLFCADSDMLQPNDIAIAPSSGRIFLSGMSYTSDSKLGDGDLWTCDRRGVARKLDVSLYRTNGIEISPDEKTLYLSEAQNSGGNVIGNRILAFDLDSCSGNVKNQRTFVNFGDLDGTGATDIDGMRADTDGNLYVTRNGLGKVAVFSSTGELTAYISLPSIDSVTSLEFGGTSGSDLYMVGKCKDDENKGCVDVYSSTAKGRAFSDLQGS
;
A
#
# COMPACT_ATOMS: atom_id res chain seq x y z
N MET A 1 -5.61 50.78 -27.92
CA MET A 1 -6.59 49.72 -28.25
C MET A 1 -5.95 48.40 -27.83
N LYS A 2 -6.55 47.68 -26.87
CA LYS A 2 -5.89 46.60 -26.11
C LYS A 2 -5.58 45.39 -26.99
N ILE A 3 -4.31 44.96 -26.95
CA ILE A 3 -3.86 43.67 -27.47
C ILE A 3 -4.34 42.60 -26.48
N VAL A 4 -5.20 41.69 -26.94
CA VAL A 4 -5.60 40.51 -26.20
C VAL A 4 -4.56 39.43 -26.49
N CYS A 5 -3.71 39.14 -25.52
CA CYS A 5 -2.83 37.97 -25.54
C CYS A 5 -3.71 36.75 -25.21
N ALA A 6 -3.99 35.91 -26.21
CA ALA A 6 -4.58 34.60 -25.99
C ALA A 6 -3.49 33.70 -25.39
N LEU A 7 -3.58 33.45 -24.08
CA LEU A 7 -2.78 32.44 -23.41
C LEU A 7 -3.34 31.08 -23.81
N ALA A 8 -2.64 30.36 -24.69
CA ALA A 8 -2.94 28.96 -24.97
C ALA A 8 -2.54 28.14 -23.73
N ILE A 9 -3.52 27.71 -22.93
CA ILE A 9 -3.32 26.66 -21.95
C ILE A 9 -3.19 25.37 -22.75
N LEU A 10 -1.97 24.90 -22.98
CA LEU A 10 -1.74 23.52 -23.36
C LEU A 10 -2.18 22.66 -22.16
N GLY A 11 -3.33 22.00 -22.28
CA GLY A 11 -3.66 20.91 -21.37
C GLY A 11 -2.56 19.88 -21.45
N ALA A 12 -1.88 19.61 -20.34
CA ALA A 12 -1.01 18.46 -20.23
C ALA A 12 -1.90 17.23 -20.40
N GLY A 13 -1.84 16.60 -21.57
CA GLY A 13 -2.61 15.39 -21.82
C GLY A 13 -2.19 14.33 -20.81
N VAL A 14 -3.16 13.59 -20.27
CA VAL A 14 -2.88 12.35 -19.52
C VAL A 14 -2.08 11.44 -20.44
N PHE A 15 -0.81 11.21 -20.12
CA PHE A 15 0.02 10.32 -20.92
C PHE A 15 -0.23 8.88 -20.47
N ALA A 16 -0.54 8.00 -21.43
CA ALA A 16 -0.49 6.57 -21.19
C ALA A 16 0.98 6.14 -21.14
N ALA A 17 1.50 5.83 -19.94
CA ALA A 17 2.90 5.49 -19.72
C ALA A 17 3.23 4.01 -20.06
N GLU A 18 2.52 3.42 -21.03
CA GLU A 18 2.52 1.97 -21.31
C GLU A 18 3.89 1.41 -21.75
N LYS A 19 4.83 2.25 -22.21
CA LYS A 19 6.13 1.80 -22.75
C LYS A 19 7.20 1.49 -21.71
N GLN A 20 6.92 1.65 -20.42
CA GLN A 20 7.91 1.51 -19.34
C GLN A 20 7.61 0.36 -18.36
N VAL A 21 6.58 -0.44 -18.61
CA VAL A 21 6.21 -1.58 -17.76
C VAL A 21 6.70 -2.89 -18.37
N LYS A 22 7.31 -3.73 -17.53
CA LYS A 22 7.69 -5.11 -17.89
C LYS A 22 7.15 -6.11 -16.87
N SER A 23 6.82 -7.30 -17.35
CA SER A 23 6.61 -8.45 -16.47
C SER A 23 7.94 -8.82 -15.81
N PHE A 24 7.91 -9.01 -14.50
CA PHE A 24 9.09 -9.31 -13.67
C PHE A 24 9.01 -10.71 -13.06
N ILE A 25 7.87 -11.10 -12.49
CA ILE A 25 7.58 -12.47 -12.06
C ILE A 25 6.31 -12.92 -12.76
N SER A 26 6.44 -13.97 -13.59
CA SER A 26 5.33 -14.60 -14.30
C SER A 26 4.66 -15.68 -13.44
N ALA A 27 3.47 -16.15 -13.84
CA ALA A 27 2.80 -17.26 -13.17
C ALA A 27 3.67 -18.53 -13.08
N ALA A 28 4.45 -18.83 -14.12
CA ALA A 28 5.32 -20.00 -14.19
C ALA A 28 6.49 -19.94 -13.20
N ASP A 29 6.98 -18.74 -12.91
CA ASP A 29 8.13 -18.52 -12.03
C ASP A 29 7.71 -18.19 -10.59
N SER A 30 6.44 -17.86 -10.37
CA SER A 30 5.97 -17.33 -9.09
C SER A 30 5.87 -18.39 -7.99
N MET A 31 6.48 -18.09 -6.85
CA MET A 31 6.22 -18.77 -5.58
C MET A 31 5.08 -18.12 -4.80
N PHE A 32 4.54 -16.98 -5.24
CA PHE A 32 3.45 -16.30 -4.55
C PHE A 32 2.08 -16.81 -5.01
N GLY A 33 1.15 -16.87 -4.07
CA GLY A 33 -0.24 -17.18 -4.35
C GLY A 33 -1.01 -15.98 -4.91
N PRO A 34 -2.31 -16.17 -5.23
CA PRO A 34 -3.12 -15.15 -5.88
C PRO A 34 -3.54 -14.01 -4.95
N ALA A 35 -3.27 -14.12 -3.65
CA ALA A 35 -3.49 -13.09 -2.64
C ALA A 35 -2.20 -12.31 -2.31
N ILE A 36 -1.21 -12.32 -3.21
CA ILE A 36 -0.03 -11.45 -3.10
C ILE A 36 -0.49 -9.99 -2.90
N GLU A 37 -0.04 -9.38 -1.81
CA GLU A 37 -0.42 -8.04 -1.36
C GLU A 37 0.73 -7.46 -0.51
N GLY A 38 0.47 -6.35 0.19
CA GLY A 38 1.31 -5.86 1.28
C GLY A 38 2.77 -5.73 0.87
N VAL A 39 3.03 -4.86 -0.11
CA VAL A 39 4.38 -4.69 -0.65
C VAL A 39 5.15 -3.67 0.17
N GLY A 40 6.38 -4.03 0.57
CA GLY A 40 7.29 -3.16 1.32
C GLY A 40 8.73 -3.26 0.80
N VAL A 41 9.52 -2.23 1.10
CA VAL A 41 10.92 -2.08 0.67
C VAL A 41 11.85 -1.96 1.86
N ASP A 42 13.01 -2.64 1.84
CA ASP A 42 14.06 -2.42 2.83
C ASP A 42 15.08 -1.34 2.40
N LYS A 43 16.02 -1.00 3.28
CA LYS A 43 17.05 0.01 3.02
C LYS A 43 17.95 -0.35 1.82
N ALA A 44 18.11 -1.63 1.50
CA ALA A 44 18.89 -2.07 0.35
C ALA A 44 18.10 -1.99 -0.97
N GLY A 45 16.80 -1.64 -0.91
CA GLY A 45 15.92 -1.59 -2.07
C GLY A 45 15.32 -2.95 -2.44
N ASN A 46 15.42 -3.94 -1.56
CA ASN A 46 14.78 -5.24 -1.76
C ASN A 46 13.27 -5.10 -1.52
N ILE A 47 12.47 -5.77 -2.34
CA ILE A 47 11.02 -5.75 -2.26
C ILE A 47 10.50 -7.03 -1.65
N TYR A 48 9.48 -6.91 -0.81
CA TYR A 48 8.84 -8.02 -0.13
C TYR A 48 7.32 -7.93 -0.28
N ALA A 49 6.66 -9.08 -0.29
CA ALA A 49 5.20 -9.19 -0.34
C ALA A 49 4.73 -10.39 0.51
N VAL A 50 3.44 -10.40 0.87
CA VAL A 50 2.81 -11.54 1.57
C VAL A 50 2.32 -12.61 0.59
N ASP A 51 1.74 -13.68 1.12
CA ASP A 51 1.25 -14.86 0.37
C ASP A 51 2.36 -15.66 -0.32
N PHE A 52 3.52 -15.72 0.31
CA PHE A 52 4.65 -16.51 -0.19
C PHE A 52 4.36 -18.02 -0.04
N ASN A 53 4.71 -18.82 -1.05
CA ASN A 53 4.33 -20.23 -1.17
C ASN A 53 2.81 -20.49 -1.13
N ASN A 54 1.99 -19.52 -1.58
CA ASN A 54 0.53 -19.61 -1.51
C ASN A 54 0.05 -19.89 -0.07
N ASN A 55 0.62 -19.14 0.87
CA ASN A 55 0.37 -19.25 2.30
C ASN A 55 0.27 -17.85 2.91
N LEU A 56 -0.93 -17.48 3.36
CA LEU A 56 -1.23 -16.20 3.98
C LEU A 56 -0.48 -15.95 5.30
N ALA A 57 0.19 -16.97 5.86
CA ALA A 57 1.06 -16.83 7.02
C ALA A 57 2.53 -16.55 6.67
N MET A 58 2.86 -16.34 5.39
CA MET A 58 4.24 -16.16 4.92
C MET A 58 4.40 -14.89 4.09
N ALA A 59 5.55 -14.23 4.28
CA ALA A 59 6.04 -13.16 3.43
C ALA A 59 7.36 -13.57 2.77
N GLY A 60 7.62 -13.07 1.57
CA GLY A 60 8.76 -13.46 0.74
C GLY A 60 9.39 -12.30 -0.01
N LEU A 61 10.63 -12.50 -0.45
CA LEU A 61 11.40 -11.63 -1.32
C LEU A 61 10.85 -11.69 -2.76
N VAL A 62 10.50 -10.53 -3.31
CA VAL A 62 10.12 -10.34 -4.71
C VAL A 62 11.39 -10.11 -5.53
N ALA A 63 11.91 -11.18 -6.11
CA ALA A 63 13.10 -11.19 -6.96
C ALA A 63 13.04 -12.35 -7.96
N GLU A 64 13.94 -12.40 -8.95
CA GLU A 64 14.07 -13.58 -9.82
C GLU A 64 14.35 -14.85 -9.00
N LYS A 65 15.22 -14.73 -8.00
CA LYS A 65 15.44 -15.77 -6.98
C LYS A 65 14.68 -15.41 -5.71
N GLN A 66 13.44 -15.89 -5.63
CA GLN A 66 12.55 -15.66 -4.49
C GLN A 66 13.02 -16.44 -3.26
N ALA A 67 12.75 -15.90 -2.08
CA ALA A 67 13.16 -16.47 -0.80
C ALA A 67 12.18 -16.08 0.30
N LEU A 68 12.10 -16.88 1.36
CA LEU A 68 11.30 -16.54 2.54
C LEU A 68 11.86 -15.28 3.21
N LEU A 69 10.98 -14.35 3.60
CA LEU A 69 11.29 -13.25 4.52
C LEU A 69 10.88 -13.61 5.94
N TYR A 70 9.66 -14.12 6.11
CA TYR A 70 9.07 -14.39 7.41
C TYR A 70 7.96 -15.43 7.26
N GLU A 71 7.86 -16.32 8.25
CA GLU A 71 6.75 -17.24 8.42
C GLU A 71 6.22 -17.04 9.84
N ALA A 72 4.93 -16.78 9.96
CA ALA A 72 4.29 -16.68 11.27
C ALA A 72 4.35 -18.03 12.00
N THR A 73 4.47 -17.98 13.32
CA THR A 73 4.55 -19.19 14.15
C THR A 73 3.52 -19.11 15.27
N GLY A 74 2.95 -20.27 15.63
CA GLY A 74 1.88 -20.35 16.61
C GLY A 74 1.36 -21.78 16.75
N THR A 75 0.38 -21.97 17.63
CA THR A 75 -0.38 -23.23 17.71
C THR A 75 -1.26 -23.40 16.46
N GLU A 76 -1.67 -24.64 16.14
CA GLU A 76 -2.49 -24.95 14.95
C GLU A 76 -3.72 -24.03 14.81
N GLY A 77 -4.52 -23.88 15.87
CA GLY A 77 -5.70 -23.00 15.86
C GLY A 77 -5.40 -21.49 15.86
N GLN A 78 -4.15 -21.07 16.14
CA GLN A 78 -3.71 -19.69 15.90
C GLN A 78 -3.35 -19.50 14.43
N MET A 79 -2.62 -20.47 13.86
CA MET A 79 -2.16 -20.42 12.47
C MET A 79 -3.32 -20.41 11.47
N GLU A 80 -4.44 -21.09 11.77
CA GLU A 80 -5.67 -21.02 10.96
C GLU A 80 -6.26 -19.61 10.81
N LYS A 81 -5.90 -18.69 11.71
CA LYS A 81 -6.39 -17.31 11.71
C LYS A 81 -5.41 -16.32 11.14
N VAL A 82 -4.14 -16.69 10.93
CA VAL A 82 -3.13 -15.75 10.45
C VAL A 82 -3.45 -15.38 9.01
N HIS A 83 -3.50 -14.07 8.76
CA HIS A 83 -3.60 -13.52 7.41
C HIS A 83 -2.72 -12.28 7.36
N LEU A 84 -1.44 -12.48 7.03
CA LEU A 84 -0.51 -11.39 6.84
C LEU A 84 -0.94 -10.54 5.64
N ASN A 85 -0.87 -9.22 5.80
CA ASN A 85 -1.33 -8.24 4.82
C ASN A 85 -0.24 -7.16 4.63
N GLY A 86 -0.50 -5.87 4.89
CA GLY A 86 0.47 -4.79 4.72
C GLY A 86 1.81 -5.00 5.47
N ILE A 87 2.94 -4.83 4.78
CA ILE A 87 4.29 -4.77 5.38
C ILE A 87 4.97 -3.43 5.09
N ARG A 88 5.67 -2.87 6.08
CA ARG A 88 6.48 -1.65 5.94
C ARG A 88 7.76 -1.73 6.73
N PHE A 89 8.81 -1.08 6.21
CA PHE A 89 10.08 -0.91 6.90
C PHE A 89 10.25 0.53 7.35
N ASN A 90 11.05 0.74 8.39
CA ASN A 90 11.42 2.05 8.89
C ASN A 90 12.83 2.01 9.50
N ILE A 91 13.46 3.17 9.73
CA ILE A 91 14.62 3.29 10.60
C ILE A 91 14.15 3.72 12.00
N GLY A 92 14.33 2.85 12.98
CA GLY A 92 14.03 3.15 14.37
C GLY A 92 14.99 4.20 14.95
N PHE A 93 14.64 4.81 16.09
CA PHE A 93 15.48 5.82 16.75
C PHE A 93 16.86 5.30 17.22
N SER A 94 17.03 3.97 17.29
CA SER A 94 18.33 3.33 17.52
C SER A 94 19.24 3.35 16.28
N GLY A 95 18.72 3.75 15.12
CA GLY A 95 19.37 3.65 13.82
C GLY A 95 19.25 2.26 13.17
N ALA A 96 18.61 1.30 13.84
CA ALA A 96 18.34 -0.01 13.27
C ALA A 96 17.14 0.03 12.33
N GLU A 97 17.20 -0.77 11.26
CA GLU A 97 16.01 -1.00 10.43
C GLU A 97 15.01 -1.89 11.18
N GLU A 98 13.75 -1.50 11.11
CA GLU A 98 12.60 -2.16 11.70
C GLU A 98 11.62 -2.55 10.59
N ALA A 99 10.92 -3.67 10.76
CA ALA A 99 9.86 -4.09 9.85
C ALA A 99 8.58 -4.35 10.64
N TYR A 100 7.46 -3.89 10.09
CA TYR A 100 6.12 -4.00 10.67
C TYR A 100 5.21 -4.70 9.67
N ILE A 101 4.42 -5.66 10.15
CA ILE A 101 3.49 -6.42 9.33
C ILE A 101 2.11 -6.46 9.99
N ALA A 102 1.07 -6.15 9.23
CA ALA A 102 -0.31 -6.28 9.65
C ALA A 102 -0.75 -7.73 9.48
N ASP A 103 -1.48 -8.25 10.45
CA ASP A 103 -2.21 -9.50 10.38
C ASP A 103 -3.70 -9.21 10.47
N ALA A 104 -4.36 -9.25 9.31
CA ALA A 104 -5.77 -8.98 9.14
C ALA A 104 -6.64 -9.96 9.95
N GLY A 105 -6.20 -11.22 10.05
CA GLY A 105 -6.99 -12.28 10.66
C GLY A 105 -6.88 -12.33 12.18
N THR A 106 -5.69 -12.06 12.74
CA THR A 106 -5.51 -11.93 14.20
C THR A 106 -5.72 -10.51 14.74
N LYS A 107 -5.87 -9.52 13.85
CA LYS A 107 -6.09 -8.09 14.17
C LYS A 107 -4.96 -7.48 14.98
N ILE A 108 -3.73 -7.81 14.60
CA ILE A 108 -2.51 -7.36 15.27
C ILE A 108 -1.56 -6.81 14.22
N VAL A 109 -0.84 -5.75 14.56
CA VAL A 109 0.39 -5.37 13.87
C VAL A 109 1.57 -5.87 14.66
N TYR A 110 2.41 -6.67 14.01
CA TYR A 110 3.63 -7.21 14.58
C TYR A 110 4.85 -6.39 14.15
N GLN A 111 5.82 -6.23 15.05
CA GLN A 111 7.18 -5.86 14.66
C GLN A 111 7.98 -7.16 14.45
N LEU A 112 8.56 -7.33 13.26
CA LEU A 112 9.45 -8.45 12.97
C LEU A 112 10.79 -8.25 13.67
N THR A 113 11.38 -9.35 14.15
CA THR A 113 12.57 -9.34 15.00
C THR A 113 13.50 -10.51 14.64
N GLU A 114 14.74 -10.45 15.14
CA GLU A 114 15.76 -11.48 14.90
C GLU A 114 16.08 -11.64 13.40
N ARG A 115 16.33 -10.51 12.72
CA ARG A 115 16.76 -10.50 11.31
C ARG A 115 18.11 -11.20 11.17
N GLN A 116 18.15 -12.20 10.30
CA GLN A 116 19.34 -13.00 10.03
C GLN A 116 20.22 -12.33 8.99
N GLY A 117 21.52 -12.18 9.29
CA GLY A 117 22.44 -11.45 8.42
C GLY A 117 22.83 -12.17 7.13
N THR A 118 22.63 -13.49 7.03
CA THR A 118 23.07 -14.29 5.86
C THR A 118 22.03 -14.40 4.75
N ASP A 119 20.74 -14.31 5.07
CA ASP A 119 19.64 -14.44 4.11
C ASP A 119 18.55 -13.36 4.28
N GLY A 120 18.66 -12.48 5.28
CA GLY A 120 17.73 -11.37 5.50
C GLY A 120 16.41 -11.75 6.19
N THR A 121 16.19 -13.05 6.48
CA THR A 121 14.96 -13.59 7.06
C THR A 121 14.75 -13.10 8.50
N PHE A 122 13.51 -12.88 8.91
CA PHE A 122 13.15 -12.67 10.31
C PHE A 122 12.72 -14.00 10.94
N LYS A 123 13.23 -14.32 12.14
CA LYS A 123 12.89 -15.57 12.84
C LYS A 123 11.76 -15.44 13.84
N ASN A 124 11.42 -14.22 14.23
CA ASN A 124 10.44 -13.99 15.27
C ASN A 124 9.68 -12.69 15.02
N ALA A 125 8.56 -12.52 15.71
CA ALA A 125 7.81 -11.28 15.71
C ALA A 125 7.22 -11.04 17.10
N LYS A 126 7.03 -9.77 17.44
CA LYS A 126 6.37 -9.38 18.70
C LYS A 126 5.19 -8.49 18.38
N LEU A 127 4.15 -8.58 19.21
CA LEU A 127 3.02 -7.64 19.16
C LEU A 127 3.57 -6.22 19.27
N PHE A 128 3.27 -5.39 18.28
CA PHE A 128 3.59 -3.98 18.30
C PHE A 128 2.35 -3.15 18.61
N CYS A 129 1.27 -3.32 17.83
CA CYS A 129 0.06 -2.53 17.99
C CYS A 129 -1.18 -3.41 17.85
N ALA A 130 -2.13 -3.25 18.76
CA ALA A 130 -3.41 -3.93 18.75
C ALA A 130 -4.43 -3.17 19.60
N ASP A 131 -5.70 -3.30 19.26
CA ASP A 131 -6.84 -2.90 20.07
C ASP A 131 -8.01 -3.86 19.78
N SER A 132 -8.84 -4.16 20.78
CA SER A 132 -9.97 -5.09 20.59
C SER A 132 -11.01 -4.58 19.60
N ASP A 133 -11.09 -3.26 19.42
CA ASP A 133 -12.04 -2.61 18.53
C ASP A 133 -11.53 -2.46 17.09
N MET A 134 -10.29 -2.87 16.81
CA MET A 134 -9.75 -2.86 15.44
C MET A 134 -10.59 -3.78 14.53
N LEU A 135 -10.88 -3.27 13.34
CA LEU A 135 -11.26 -4.11 12.21
C LEU A 135 -10.03 -4.89 11.70
N GLN A 136 -10.12 -5.52 10.53
CA GLN A 136 -8.97 -6.24 9.96
C GLN A 136 -7.93 -5.20 9.52
N PRO A 137 -6.76 -5.06 10.19
CA PRO A 137 -5.74 -4.14 9.74
C PRO A 137 -5.25 -4.60 8.36
N ASN A 138 -5.39 -3.73 7.37
CA ASN A 138 -5.11 -4.08 5.99
C ASN A 138 -3.77 -3.48 5.58
N ASP A 139 -3.67 -2.15 5.46
CA ASP A 139 -2.46 -1.51 4.93
C ASP A 139 -1.81 -0.56 5.95
N ILE A 140 -0.52 -0.26 5.75
CA ILE A 140 0.32 0.47 6.71
C ILE A 140 0.97 1.70 6.05
N ALA A 141 0.91 2.85 6.73
CA ALA A 141 1.74 4.03 6.44
C ALA A 141 2.56 4.44 7.67
N ILE A 142 3.79 4.93 7.44
CA ILE A 142 4.72 5.32 8.51
C ILE A 142 5.13 6.78 8.33
N ALA A 143 5.05 7.56 9.41
CA ALA A 143 5.67 8.88 9.54
C ALA A 143 7.07 8.73 10.16
N PRO A 144 8.15 8.70 9.34
CA PRO A 144 9.51 8.47 9.81
C PRO A 144 9.96 9.51 10.85
N SER A 145 9.50 10.76 10.78
CA SER A 145 9.91 11.81 11.72
C SER A 145 9.56 11.50 13.18
N SER A 146 8.48 10.75 13.39
CA SER A 146 7.96 10.40 14.72
C SER A 146 8.03 8.90 15.02
N GLY A 147 8.27 8.07 14.00
CA GLY A 147 8.14 6.62 14.06
C GLY A 147 6.70 6.14 14.26
N ARG A 148 5.72 7.00 13.95
CA ARG A 148 4.30 6.70 14.13
C ARG A 148 3.76 5.90 12.96
N ILE A 149 2.93 4.92 13.27
CA ILE A 149 2.24 4.10 12.28
C ILE A 149 0.80 4.57 12.15
N PHE A 150 0.28 4.52 10.92
CA PHE A 150 -1.13 4.66 10.58
C PHE A 150 -1.60 3.39 9.89
N LEU A 151 -2.80 2.95 10.24
CA LEU A 151 -3.39 1.70 9.77
C LEU A 151 -4.78 1.98 9.23
N SER A 152 -5.05 1.51 8.03
CA SER A 152 -6.41 1.30 7.57
C SER A 152 -6.90 -0.06 8.08
N GLY A 153 -8.18 -0.16 8.36
CA GLY A 153 -8.78 -1.45 8.66
C GLY A 153 -10.18 -1.59 8.11
N MET A 154 -10.57 -2.84 7.85
CA MET A 154 -11.80 -3.12 7.11
C MET A 154 -12.61 -4.27 7.69
N SER A 155 -13.92 -4.16 7.47
CA SER A 155 -14.89 -5.22 7.57
C SER A 155 -15.50 -5.41 6.18
N TYR A 156 -15.10 -6.47 5.48
CA TYR A 156 -15.64 -6.73 4.15
C TYR A 156 -17.08 -7.27 4.25
N THR A 157 -18.05 -6.51 3.76
CA THR A 157 -19.47 -6.86 3.75
C THR A 157 -20.03 -6.74 2.33
N SER A 158 -21.11 -7.49 2.04
CA SER A 158 -21.81 -7.42 0.74
C SER A 158 -22.43 -6.05 0.51
N ASP A 159 -22.98 -5.47 1.56
CA ASP A 159 -23.61 -4.16 1.58
C ASP A 159 -22.93 -3.32 2.66
N SER A 160 -21.97 -2.50 2.24
CA SER A 160 -21.15 -1.75 3.18
C SER A 160 -21.92 -0.61 3.82
N LYS A 161 -21.63 -0.34 5.09
CA LYS A 161 -22.16 0.80 5.83
C LYS A 161 -21.03 1.62 6.47
N LEU A 162 -21.36 2.82 6.92
CA LEU A 162 -20.45 3.60 7.78
C LEU A 162 -20.12 2.77 9.04
N GLY A 163 -18.83 2.70 9.37
CA GLY A 163 -18.27 1.86 10.41
C GLY A 163 -17.69 0.54 9.91
N ASP A 164 -17.82 0.21 8.62
CA ASP A 164 -17.16 -0.96 8.00
C ASP A 164 -15.70 -0.68 7.59
N GLY A 165 -15.22 0.55 7.77
CA GLY A 165 -13.79 0.87 7.76
C GLY A 165 -13.39 1.65 9.00
N ASP A 166 -12.12 1.56 9.35
CA ASP A 166 -11.53 2.34 10.42
C ASP A 166 -10.12 2.83 10.08
N LEU A 167 -9.70 3.83 10.83
CA LEU A 167 -8.39 4.46 10.72
C LEU A 167 -7.77 4.51 12.12
N TRP A 168 -6.58 3.95 12.27
CA TRP A 168 -5.87 3.89 13.54
C TRP A 168 -4.50 4.53 13.43
N THR A 169 -3.98 4.98 14.57
CA THR A 169 -2.58 5.31 14.72
C THR A 169 -1.97 4.57 15.90
N CYS A 170 -0.71 4.17 15.77
CA CYS A 170 0.09 3.58 16.83
C CYS A 170 1.29 4.48 17.08
N ASP A 171 1.47 4.92 18.32
CA ASP A 171 2.71 5.64 18.68
C ASP A 171 3.93 4.69 18.62
N ARG A 172 5.14 5.25 18.72
CA ARG A 172 6.39 4.47 18.68
C ARG A 172 6.53 3.39 19.76
N ARG A 173 5.68 3.41 20.79
CA ARG A 173 5.64 2.39 21.85
C ARG A 173 4.58 1.33 21.58
N GLY A 174 3.88 1.42 20.45
CA GLY A 174 2.82 0.49 20.10
C GLY A 174 1.45 0.85 20.64
N VAL A 175 1.27 2.04 21.25
CA VAL A 175 -0.02 2.42 21.82
C VAL A 175 -0.99 2.79 20.70
N ALA A 176 -2.00 1.93 20.50
CA ALA A 176 -3.07 2.11 19.54
C ALA A 176 -4.03 3.24 19.95
N ARG A 177 -4.54 3.97 18.95
CA ARG A 177 -5.63 4.92 19.09
C ARG A 177 -6.45 4.98 17.81
N LYS A 178 -7.77 4.83 17.95
CA LYS A 178 -8.71 5.02 16.85
C LYS A 178 -8.82 6.50 16.50
N LEU A 179 -8.80 6.81 15.21
CA LEU A 179 -9.13 8.13 14.69
C LEU A 179 -10.62 8.15 14.36
N ASP A 180 -11.37 9.04 15.03
CA ASP A 180 -12.83 9.07 14.99
C ASP A 180 -13.34 9.67 13.68
N VAL A 181 -13.35 8.84 12.64
CA VAL A 181 -13.80 9.15 11.29
C VAL A 181 -14.80 8.08 10.88
N SER A 182 -16.00 8.50 10.47
CA SER A 182 -17.02 7.58 9.94
C SER A 182 -16.66 7.20 8.51
N LEU A 183 -16.25 5.96 8.30
CA LEU A 183 -15.76 5.44 7.04
C LEU A 183 -16.58 4.23 6.59
N TYR A 184 -16.82 4.12 5.29
CA TYR A 184 -17.11 2.83 4.64
C TYR A 184 -15.83 1.98 4.57
N ARG A 185 -15.86 0.85 3.87
CA ARG A 185 -14.71 -0.06 3.75
C ARG A 185 -13.47 0.69 3.26
N THR A 186 -12.37 0.63 4.00
CA THR A 186 -11.07 1.21 3.61
C THR A 186 -10.09 0.13 3.16
N ASN A 187 -9.03 0.53 2.46
CA ASN A 187 -7.94 -0.37 2.08
C ASN A 187 -6.62 0.43 2.07
N GLY A 188 -6.02 0.78 0.94
CA GLY A 188 -4.75 1.49 0.90
C GLY A 188 -4.68 2.79 1.71
N ILE A 189 -3.50 3.02 2.31
CA ILE A 189 -3.18 4.18 3.12
C ILE A 189 -1.75 4.65 2.83
N GLU A 190 -1.55 5.97 2.77
CA GLU A 190 -0.21 6.56 2.59
C GLU A 190 -0.18 7.96 3.19
N ILE A 191 1.02 8.47 3.47
CA ILE A 191 1.22 9.87 3.86
C ILE A 191 2.08 10.61 2.83
N SER A 192 1.85 11.92 2.68
CA SER A 192 2.68 12.76 1.81
C SER A 192 4.14 12.80 2.30
N PRO A 193 5.12 13.07 1.40
CA PRO A 193 6.54 13.16 1.78
C PRO A 193 6.84 14.20 2.86
N ASP A 194 6.05 15.26 2.94
CA ASP A 194 6.17 16.29 4.00
C ASP A 194 5.42 15.94 5.29
N GLU A 195 4.81 14.76 5.35
CA GLU A 195 3.98 14.22 6.44
C GLU A 195 2.79 15.09 6.87
N LYS A 196 2.31 15.99 5.99
CA LYS A 196 1.17 16.89 6.29
C LYS A 196 -0.16 16.42 5.74
N THR A 197 -0.17 15.39 4.90
CA THR A 197 -1.40 14.81 4.36
C THR A 197 -1.40 13.30 4.57
N LEU A 198 -2.51 12.77 5.06
CA LEU A 198 -2.81 11.34 5.06
C LEU A 198 -3.83 11.06 3.95
N TYR A 199 -3.53 10.09 3.09
CA TYR A 199 -4.41 9.58 2.05
C TYR A 199 -4.97 8.22 2.47
N LEU A 200 -6.25 7.99 2.20
CA LEU A 200 -6.96 6.77 2.58
C LEU A 200 -7.96 6.41 1.50
N SER A 201 -7.94 5.17 1.01
CA SER A 201 -8.98 4.69 0.09
C SER A 201 -10.25 4.36 0.86
N GLU A 202 -11.40 4.62 0.23
CA GLU A 202 -12.71 4.25 0.75
C GLU A 202 -13.59 3.76 -0.40
N ALA A 203 -14.26 2.63 -0.19
CA ALA A 203 -15.15 2.01 -1.14
C ALA A 203 -16.50 1.63 -0.50
N GLN A 204 -17.54 1.68 -1.32
CA GLN A 204 -18.89 1.25 -0.99
C GLN A 204 -19.25 0.01 -1.79
N ASN A 205 -19.78 -1.00 -1.11
CA ASN A 205 -20.26 -2.23 -1.70
C ASN A 205 -21.80 -2.29 -1.64
N SER A 206 -22.44 -2.84 -2.68
CA SER A 206 -23.81 -3.34 -2.62
C SER A 206 -23.95 -4.65 -3.39
N GLY A 207 -24.61 -5.63 -2.78
CA GLY A 207 -24.72 -6.98 -3.34
C GLY A 207 -23.37 -7.63 -3.64
N GLY A 208 -22.31 -7.27 -2.90
CA GLY A 208 -20.95 -7.75 -3.09
C GLY A 208 -20.14 -7.02 -4.16
N ASN A 209 -20.72 -6.04 -4.86
CA ASN A 209 -20.05 -5.27 -5.92
C ASN A 209 -19.70 -3.88 -5.42
N VAL A 210 -18.56 -3.35 -5.86
CA VAL A 210 -18.20 -1.95 -5.63
C VAL A 210 -19.17 -1.05 -6.43
N ILE A 211 -19.79 -0.09 -5.75
CA ILE A 211 -20.72 0.88 -6.33
C ILE A 211 -20.20 2.33 -6.25
N GLY A 212 -19.15 2.55 -5.47
CA GLY A 212 -18.47 3.84 -5.36
C GLY A 212 -17.11 3.66 -4.72
N ASN A 213 -16.12 4.43 -5.17
CA ASN A 213 -14.78 4.45 -4.59
C ASN A 213 -14.17 5.85 -4.70
N ARG A 214 -13.37 6.21 -3.70
CA ARG A 214 -12.67 7.48 -3.63
C ARG A 214 -11.38 7.37 -2.82
N ILE A 215 -10.48 8.32 -3.02
CA ILE A 215 -9.40 8.59 -2.07
C ILE A 215 -9.81 9.79 -1.24
N LEU A 216 -9.78 9.63 0.07
CA LEU A 216 -9.90 10.69 1.05
C LEU A 216 -8.51 11.25 1.35
N ALA A 217 -8.45 12.53 1.66
CA ALA A 217 -7.28 13.19 2.21
C ALA A 217 -7.63 13.90 3.52
N PHE A 218 -6.66 13.92 4.44
CA PHE A 218 -6.76 14.60 5.72
C PHE A 218 -5.51 15.43 5.95
N ASP A 219 -5.67 16.58 6.61
CA ASP A 219 -4.51 17.27 7.18
C ASP A 219 -3.98 16.43 8.34
N LEU A 220 -2.69 16.13 8.30
CA LEU A 220 -2.00 15.29 9.27
C LEU A 220 -1.09 16.12 10.17
N ASP A 221 -1.22 15.93 11.48
CA ASP A 221 -0.17 16.23 12.45
C ASP A 221 0.55 14.92 12.75
N SER A 222 1.71 14.69 12.11
CA SER A 222 2.44 13.44 12.22
C SER A 222 3.00 13.18 13.62
N CYS A 223 3.26 14.24 14.40
CA CYS A 223 3.74 14.12 15.77
C CYS A 223 2.66 13.56 16.69
N SER A 224 1.47 14.16 16.70
CA SER A 224 0.35 13.71 17.54
C SER A 224 -0.43 12.52 16.94
N GLY A 225 -0.33 12.34 15.63
CA GLY A 225 -1.12 11.39 14.84
C GLY A 225 -2.55 11.85 14.58
N ASN A 226 -2.89 13.10 14.86
CA ASN A 226 -4.24 13.61 14.63
C ASN A 226 -4.46 13.95 13.17
N VAL A 227 -5.67 13.66 12.71
CA VAL A 227 -6.17 14.01 11.39
C VAL A 227 -7.31 15.02 11.51
N LYS A 228 -7.42 15.94 10.55
CA LYS A 228 -8.51 16.92 10.46
C LYS A 228 -8.80 17.27 9.01
N ASN A 229 -9.85 18.05 8.77
CA ASN A 229 -10.18 18.60 7.45
C ASN A 229 -10.27 17.52 6.35
N GLN A 230 -11.05 16.47 6.64
CA GLN A 230 -11.36 15.41 5.68
C GLN A 230 -11.92 16.04 4.40
N ARG A 231 -11.37 15.61 3.27
CA ARG A 231 -11.79 16.02 1.92
C ARG A 231 -11.64 14.86 0.95
N THR A 232 -12.42 14.86 -0.12
CA THR A 232 -12.19 13.95 -1.25
C THR A 232 -10.98 14.45 -2.02
N PHE A 233 -9.94 13.62 -2.12
CA PHE A 233 -8.80 13.85 -3.01
C PHE A 233 -9.18 13.52 -4.45
N VAL A 234 -9.78 12.35 -4.67
CA VAL A 234 -10.34 11.96 -5.97
C VAL A 234 -11.55 11.06 -5.79
N ASN A 235 -12.56 11.23 -6.65
CA ASN A 235 -13.67 10.30 -6.84
C ASN A 235 -13.57 9.76 -8.28
N PHE A 236 -13.33 8.47 -8.45
CA PHE A 236 -13.15 7.90 -9.78
C PHE A 236 -14.45 7.82 -10.59
N GLY A 237 -15.60 7.78 -9.92
CA GLY A 237 -16.89 7.92 -10.61
C GLY A 237 -17.02 9.27 -11.31
N ASP A 238 -16.58 10.34 -10.64
CA ASP A 238 -16.62 11.70 -11.19
C ASP A 238 -15.46 11.96 -12.17
N LEU A 239 -14.27 11.39 -11.91
CA LEU A 239 -13.06 11.60 -12.70
C LEU A 239 -13.16 10.93 -14.08
N ASP A 240 -13.48 9.64 -14.12
CA ASP A 240 -13.39 8.84 -15.35
C ASP A 240 -14.51 7.79 -15.50
N GLY A 241 -15.53 7.84 -14.64
CA GLY A 241 -16.66 6.91 -14.68
C GLY A 241 -16.36 5.52 -14.11
N THR A 242 -15.16 5.25 -13.57
CA THR A 242 -14.78 3.94 -13.01
C THR A 242 -15.08 3.81 -11.51
N GLY A 243 -16.16 4.43 -11.05
CA GLY A 243 -16.64 4.38 -9.66
C GLY A 243 -17.00 2.98 -9.16
N ALA A 244 -17.20 2.02 -10.06
CA ALA A 244 -17.53 0.62 -9.74
C ALA A 244 -16.30 -0.32 -9.71
N THR A 245 -15.08 0.22 -9.71
CA THR A 245 -13.83 -0.55 -9.63
C THR A 245 -13.14 -0.32 -8.29
N ASP A 246 -12.64 -1.37 -7.65
CA ASP A 246 -12.03 -1.22 -6.33
C ASP A 246 -10.70 -0.46 -6.35
N ILE A 247 -10.35 0.10 -5.19
CA ILE A 247 -9.04 0.67 -4.89
C ILE A 247 -8.42 -0.19 -3.80
N ASP A 248 -7.16 -0.54 -3.98
CA ASP A 248 -6.41 -1.37 -3.06
C ASP A 248 -5.25 -0.53 -2.47
N GLY A 249 -4.01 -1.01 -2.47
CA GLY A 249 -2.84 -0.27 -2.00
C GLY A 249 -2.51 1.04 -2.75
N MET A 250 -1.76 1.92 -2.09
CA MET A 250 -1.22 3.16 -2.69
C MET A 250 0.16 3.51 -2.12
N ARG A 251 0.99 4.22 -2.90
CA ARG A 251 2.32 4.70 -2.47
C ARG A 251 2.64 6.08 -3.02
N ALA A 252 3.49 6.81 -2.31
CA ALA A 252 3.99 8.12 -2.75
C ALA A 252 5.46 8.06 -3.18
N ASP A 253 5.82 8.90 -4.15
CA ASP A 253 7.21 9.19 -4.49
C ASP A 253 7.74 10.43 -3.74
N THR A 254 9.02 10.75 -3.90
CA THR A 254 9.67 11.91 -3.27
C THR A 254 9.17 13.26 -3.77
N ASP A 255 8.56 13.31 -4.95
CA ASP A 255 8.01 14.53 -5.55
C ASP A 255 6.57 14.80 -5.09
N GLY A 256 6.00 13.86 -4.32
CA GLY A 256 4.66 13.92 -3.77
C GLY A 256 3.59 13.40 -4.73
N ASN A 257 3.97 12.69 -5.81
CA ASN A 257 3.00 12.00 -6.65
C ASN A 257 2.46 10.77 -5.91
N LEU A 258 1.15 10.54 -6.04
CA LEU A 258 0.45 9.40 -5.43
C LEU A 258 0.10 8.37 -6.50
N TYR A 259 0.55 7.14 -6.29
CA TYR A 259 0.31 5.99 -7.16
C TYR A 259 -0.75 5.10 -6.49
N VAL A 260 -1.87 4.90 -7.19
CA VAL A 260 -3.07 4.25 -6.65
C VAL A 260 -3.45 3.06 -7.51
N THR A 261 -3.55 1.87 -6.93
CA THR A 261 -4.00 0.68 -7.65
C THR A 261 -5.46 0.81 -8.09
N ARG A 262 -5.78 0.23 -9.25
CA ARG A 262 -7.16 0.07 -9.74
C ARG A 262 -7.44 -1.42 -9.89
N ASN A 263 -7.80 -2.06 -8.78
CA ASN A 263 -7.98 -3.50 -8.70
C ASN A 263 -9.18 -3.92 -9.58
N GLY A 264 -8.90 -4.72 -10.62
CA GLY A 264 -9.87 -5.16 -11.62
C GLY A 264 -9.81 -4.40 -12.95
N LEU A 265 -8.91 -3.41 -13.08
CA LEU A 265 -8.66 -2.69 -14.34
C LEU A 265 -7.25 -2.87 -14.91
N GLY A 266 -6.37 -3.60 -14.22
CA GLY A 266 -5.00 -3.85 -14.65
C GLY A 266 -4.20 -2.56 -14.88
N LYS A 267 -4.40 -1.56 -14.01
CA LYS A 267 -3.69 -0.28 -14.11
C LYS A 267 -3.47 0.39 -12.76
N VAL A 268 -2.48 1.27 -12.71
CA VAL A 268 -2.22 2.18 -11.59
C VAL A 268 -2.50 3.61 -12.05
N ALA A 269 -3.26 4.37 -11.26
CA ALA A 269 -3.49 5.80 -11.47
C ALA A 269 -2.37 6.60 -10.79
N VAL A 270 -1.83 7.61 -11.46
CA VAL A 270 -0.79 8.49 -10.91
C VAL A 270 -1.35 9.90 -10.79
N PHE A 271 -1.32 10.44 -9.58
CA PHE A 271 -1.73 11.81 -9.30
C PHE A 271 -0.52 12.65 -8.94
N SER A 272 -0.47 13.89 -9.41
CA SER A 272 0.53 14.85 -8.97
C SER A 272 0.34 15.23 -7.51
N SER A 273 1.34 15.89 -6.93
CA SER A 273 1.23 16.49 -5.58
C SER A 273 0.13 17.55 -5.45
N THR A 274 -0.40 18.07 -6.57
CA THR A 274 -1.54 18.99 -6.59
C THR A 274 -2.88 18.29 -6.81
N GLY A 275 -2.90 16.96 -6.95
CA GLY A 275 -4.10 16.15 -7.15
C GLY A 275 -4.56 16.02 -8.61
N GLU A 276 -3.73 16.39 -9.58
CA GLU A 276 -4.04 16.20 -10.99
C GLU A 276 -3.70 14.77 -11.43
N LEU A 277 -4.62 14.07 -12.11
CA LEU A 277 -4.31 12.78 -12.73
C LEU A 277 -3.31 13.00 -13.89
N THR A 278 -2.09 12.50 -13.74
CA THR A 278 -1.02 12.69 -14.74
C THR A 278 -0.85 11.48 -15.66
N ALA A 279 -1.12 10.27 -15.18
CA ALA A 279 -0.96 9.05 -15.96
C ALA A 279 -1.84 7.89 -15.48
N TYR A 280 -2.08 6.96 -16.41
CA TYR A 280 -2.38 5.57 -16.09
C TYR A 280 -1.21 4.69 -16.53
N ILE A 281 -0.76 3.81 -15.64
CA ILE A 281 0.26 2.79 -15.91
C ILE A 281 -0.48 1.46 -16.12
N SER A 282 -0.58 1.01 -17.37
CA SER A 282 -1.23 -0.27 -17.73
C SER A 282 -0.31 -1.45 -17.44
N LEU A 283 -0.86 -2.54 -16.91
CA LEU A 283 -0.14 -3.73 -16.47
C LEU A 283 -0.34 -4.90 -17.46
N PRO A 284 0.74 -5.47 -18.02
CA PRO A 284 0.63 -6.58 -18.96
C PRO A 284 0.19 -7.89 -18.31
N SER A 285 0.60 -8.17 -17.06
CA SER A 285 0.44 -9.50 -16.44
C SER A 285 -0.59 -9.56 -15.33
N ILE A 286 -1.14 -8.43 -14.88
CA ILE A 286 -2.02 -8.32 -13.71
C ILE A 286 -3.29 -7.52 -14.05
N ASP A 287 -4.48 -8.06 -13.77
CA ASP A 287 -5.76 -7.30 -13.86
C ASP A 287 -6.23 -6.80 -12.49
N SER A 288 -6.05 -7.63 -11.46
CA SER A 288 -6.34 -7.28 -10.06
C SER A 288 -5.05 -6.91 -9.35
N VAL A 289 -4.57 -5.69 -9.61
CA VAL A 289 -3.41 -5.14 -8.90
C VAL A 289 -3.81 -4.75 -7.48
N THR A 290 -3.13 -5.32 -6.50
CA THR A 290 -3.50 -5.25 -5.08
C THR A 290 -2.59 -4.30 -4.30
N SER A 291 -1.30 -4.26 -4.62
CA SER A 291 -0.35 -3.40 -3.92
C SER A 291 0.85 -3.04 -4.81
N LEU A 292 1.62 -2.06 -4.36
CA LEU A 292 2.80 -1.55 -5.04
C LEU A 292 3.82 -0.99 -4.05
N GLU A 293 5.09 -0.97 -4.42
CA GLU A 293 6.15 -0.30 -3.67
C GLU A 293 7.33 0.05 -4.58
N PHE A 294 7.98 1.16 -4.27
CA PHE A 294 9.21 1.58 -4.94
C PHE A 294 10.43 0.94 -4.30
N GLY A 295 11.36 0.44 -5.12
CA GLY A 295 12.64 -0.07 -4.66
C GLY A 295 13.62 -0.23 -5.80
N GLY A 296 14.35 -1.34 -5.80
CA GLY A 296 15.54 -1.52 -6.62
C GLY A 296 16.70 -0.65 -6.14
N THR A 297 17.86 -0.82 -6.77
CA THR A 297 19.11 -0.16 -6.35
C THR A 297 19.05 1.38 -6.35
N SER A 298 18.23 1.98 -7.21
CA SER A 298 18.02 3.43 -7.29
C SER A 298 16.83 3.92 -6.48
N GLY A 299 15.94 3.02 -6.03
CA GLY A 299 14.66 3.36 -5.39
C GLY A 299 13.58 3.87 -6.34
N SER A 300 13.78 3.78 -7.65
CA SER A 300 12.89 4.36 -8.67
C SER A 300 12.11 3.32 -9.47
N ASP A 301 12.34 2.03 -9.21
CA ASP A 301 11.55 0.96 -9.83
C ASP A 301 10.32 0.70 -8.96
N LEU A 302 9.14 0.90 -9.54
CA LEU A 302 7.86 0.63 -8.90
C LEU A 302 7.45 -0.80 -9.21
N TYR A 303 7.40 -1.64 -8.19
CA TYR A 303 6.93 -3.01 -8.26
C TYR A 303 5.44 -3.02 -7.97
N MET A 304 4.66 -3.66 -8.83
CA MET A 304 3.21 -3.77 -8.71
C MET A 304 2.84 -5.25 -8.70
N VAL A 305 2.07 -5.65 -7.70
CA VAL A 305 1.73 -7.06 -7.47
C VAL A 305 0.23 -7.27 -7.58
N GLY A 306 -0.14 -8.49 -7.91
CA GLY A 306 -1.54 -8.91 -7.91
C GLY A 306 -1.71 -10.26 -8.57
N LYS A 307 -2.95 -10.73 -8.62
CA LYS A 307 -3.28 -12.01 -9.27
C LYS A 307 -2.92 -11.98 -10.76
N CYS A 308 -2.26 -13.03 -11.23
CA CYS A 308 -1.89 -13.20 -12.63
C CYS A 308 -3.14 -13.24 -13.53
N LYS A 309 -3.03 -12.69 -14.75
CA LYS A 309 -4.09 -12.80 -15.77
C LYS A 309 -4.24 -14.21 -16.33
N ASP A 310 -3.14 -14.94 -16.42
CA ASP A 310 -3.03 -16.24 -17.09
C ASP A 310 -3.11 -17.44 -16.13
N ASP A 311 -3.08 -17.24 -14.82
CA ASP A 311 -3.29 -18.26 -13.80
C ASP A 311 -3.90 -17.67 -12.52
N GLU A 312 -5.14 -18.05 -12.21
CA GLU A 312 -5.87 -17.53 -11.04
C GLU A 312 -5.34 -18.01 -9.69
N ASN A 313 -4.40 -18.97 -9.67
CA ASN A 313 -3.79 -19.52 -8.46
C ASN A 313 -2.40 -18.94 -8.19
N LYS A 314 -1.97 -17.93 -8.97
CA LYS A 314 -0.64 -17.35 -8.90
C LYS A 314 -0.68 -15.84 -8.74
N GLY A 315 0.30 -15.34 -7.98
CA GLY A 315 0.63 -13.92 -7.91
C GLY A 315 1.67 -13.56 -8.95
N CYS A 316 1.48 -12.44 -9.64
CA CYS A 316 2.42 -11.91 -10.62
C CYS A 316 2.99 -10.57 -10.15
N VAL A 317 4.12 -10.20 -10.73
CA VAL A 317 4.76 -8.91 -10.46
C VAL A 317 5.12 -8.23 -11.78
N ASP A 318 4.64 -7.01 -11.96
CA ASP A 318 5.04 -6.10 -13.02
C ASP A 318 5.90 -4.98 -12.42
N VAL A 319 6.84 -4.44 -13.20
CA VAL A 319 7.74 -3.36 -12.77
C VAL A 319 7.69 -2.20 -13.75
N TYR A 320 7.52 -0.99 -13.22
CA TYR A 320 7.56 0.28 -13.92
C TYR A 320 8.78 1.09 -13.48
N SER A 321 9.63 1.54 -14.40
CA SER A 321 10.75 2.42 -14.07
C SER A 321 10.31 3.88 -14.07
N SER A 322 10.20 4.46 -12.86
CA SER A 322 9.89 5.88 -12.65
C SER A 322 11.14 6.75 -12.74
N THR A 323 10.94 8.05 -12.95
CA THR A 323 12.00 9.06 -12.82
C THR A 323 12.19 9.52 -11.37
N ALA A 324 11.16 9.42 -10.55
CA ALA A 324 11.20 9.77 -9.13
C ALA A 324 11.50 8.53 -8.28
N LYS A 325 12.05 8.75 -7.07
CA LYS A 325 12.27 7.68 -6.11
C LYS A 325 11.05 7.50 -5.22
N GLY A 326 10.86 6.30 -4.72
CA GLY A 326 9.90 6.03 -3.65
C GLY A 326 10.18 6.84 -2.40
N ARG A 327 9.11 7.32 -1.77
CA ARG A 327 9.18 7.95 -0.45
C ARG A 327 9.75 6.97 0.58
N ALA A 328 9.15 5.78 0.71
CA ALA A 328 9.56 4.79 1.72
C ALA A 328 11.04 4.37 1.58
N PHE A 329 11.49 4.07 0.36
CA PHE A 329 12.90 3.77 0.10
C PHE A 329 13.81 4.93 0.52
N SER A 330 13.42 6.17 0.19
CA SER A 330 14.22 7.37 0.48
C SER A 330 14.30 7.64 1.97
N ASP A 331 13.21 7.44 2.71
CA ASP A 331 13.15 7.58 4.16
C ASP A 331 14.12 6.61 4.86
N LEU A 332 14.35 5.42 4.29
CA LEU A 332 15.28 4.41 4.82
C LEU A 332 16.77 4.74 4.61
N GLN A 333 17.08 5.64 3.67
CA GLN A 333 18.48 6.03 3.42
C GLN A 333 19.03 6.94 4.51
N GLY A 334 18.17 7.51 5.35
CA GLY A 334 18.52 8.57 6.30
C GLY A 334 18.57 9.93 5.60
N SER A 335 18.23 10.96 6.36
CA SER A 335 18.47 12.36 5.98
C SER A 335 19.82 12.84 6.49
#